data_AF-A0A2A4NC54-F1
#
_entry.id   AF-A0A2A4NC54-F1
#
_cell.length_a   1.000
_cell.length_b   1.000
_cell.length_c   1.000
_cell.angle_alpha   90.00
_cell.angle_beta   90.00
_cell.angle_gamma   90.00
#
_symmetry.space_group_name_H-M   'P 1'
#
loop_
_entity.id
_entity.type
_entity.pdbx_description
1 polymer ?
#
loop_
_entity_poly.entity_id
_entity_poly.type
_entity_poly.pdbx_seq_one_letter_code
_entity_poly.pdbx_strand_id
1 'polypeptide(L)'
;MDDTLLSLLQGTLFIIPGIIILIACINYLEKNKSSHAIMLLVGASLNLLVTVFHSLVVPILMNILNVDFYSGTINVFTIVTPISFIGSILFALGLLFLIQEKIKLQRSV
;
A
#
# COMPACT_ATOMS: atom_id res chain seq x y z
N MET A 1 5.34 14.12 -26.68
CA MET A 1 5.75 14.53 -25.31
C MET A 1 4.62 14.19 -24.35
N ASP A 2 4.01 13.01 -24.53
CA ASP A 2 2.65 12.72 -24.06
C ASP A 2 2.61 11.45 -23.18
N ASP A 3 3.46 10.48 -23.47
CA ASP A 3 3.52 9.20 -22.73
C ASP A 3 4.01 9.35 -21.28
N THR A 4 4.92 10.30 -21.03
CA THR A 4 5.40 10.64 -19.68
C THR A 4 4.33 11.33 -18.84
N LEU A 5 3.52 12.21 -19.44
CA LEU A 5 2.39 12.84 -18.73
C LEU A 5 1.30 11.83 -18.42
N LEU A 6 0.99 10.94 -19.36
CA LEU A 6 0.01 9.85 -19.18
C LEU A 6 0.42 8.89 -18.06
N SER A 7 1.68 8.45 -18.04
CA SER A 7 2.19 7.54 -17.01
C SER A 7 2.22 8.17 -15.61
N LEU A 8 2.57 9.46 -15.49
CA LEU A 8 2.50 10.19 -14.22
C LEU A 8 1.04 10.38 -13.75
N LEU A 9 0.13 10.73 -14.65
CA LEU A 9 -1.29 10.90 -14.33
C LEU A 9 -1.89 9.57 -13.84
N GLN A 10 -1.61 8.48 -14.55
CA GLN A 10 -2.05 7.14 -14.17
C GLN A 10 -1.47 6.73 -12.82
N GLY A 11 -0.17 6.93 -12.60
CA GLY A 11 0.48 6.63 -11.32
C GLY A 11 -0.13 7.39 -10.14
N THR A 12 -0.49 8.66 -10.34
CA THR A 12 -1.12 9.49 -9.31
C THR A 12 -2.53 9.00 -8.98
N LEU A 13 -3.30 8.56 -9.98
CA LEU A 13 -4.65 8.03 -9.80
C LEU A 13 -4.66 6.76 -8.92
N PHE A 14 -3.64 5.91 -9.04
CA PHE A 14 -3.52 4.66 -8.28
C PHE A 14 -3.09 4.86 -6.82
N ILE A 15 -2.53 6.02 -6.47
CA ILE A 15 -2.11 6.33 -5.09
C ILE A 15 -3.30 6.79 -4.24
N ILE A 16 -4.29 7.46 -4.85
CA ILE A 16 -5.44 8.04 -4.14
C ILE A 16 -6.20 7.00 -3.29
N PRO A 17 -6.57 5.80 -3.80
CA PRO A 17 -7.23 4.79 -2.98
C PRO A 17 -6.40 4.35 -1.77
N GLY A 18 -5.08 4.20 -1.95
CA GLY A 18 -4.18 3.83 -0.87
C GLY A 18 -4.15 4.88 0.24
N ILE A 19 -4.16 6.18 -0.11
CA ILE A 19 -4.21 7.27 0.87
C ILE A 19 -5.51 7.22 1.67
N ILE A 20 -6.65 7.00 1.00
CA ILE A 20 -7.96 6.90 1.66
C ILE A 20 -7.97 5.75 2.67
N ILE A 21 -7.44 4.59 2.28
CA ILE A 21 -7.34 3.42 3.16
C ILE A 21 -6.43 3.73 4.37
N LEU A 22 -5.28 4.38 4.15
CA LEU A 22 -4.38 4.76 5.24
C LEU A 22 -5.07 5.69 6.25
N ILE A 23 -5.78 6.72 5.76
CA ILE A 23 -6.54 7.64 6.61
C ILE A 23 -7.62 6.90 7.40
N ALA A 24 -8.32 5.96 6.77
CA ALA A 24 -9.32 5.13 7.45
C ALA A 24 -8.68 4.28 8.57
N CYS A 25 -7.50 3.68 8.33
CA CYS A 25 -6.76 2.92 9.34
C CYS A 25 -6.26 3.80 10.50
N ILE A 26 -5.78 5.02 10.22
CA ILE A 26 -5.36 5.98 11.25
C ILE A 26 -6.57 6.35 12.13
N ASN A 27 -7.68 6.75 11.52
CA ASN A 27 -8.91 7.09 12.23
C ASN A 27 -9.44 5.90 13.07
N TYR A 28 -9.27 4.68 12.56
CA TYR A 28 -9.67 3.48 13.29
C TYR A 28 -8.77 3.22 14.52
N LEU A 29 -7.45 3.37 14.37
CA LEU A 29 -6.47 3.19 15.44
C LEU A 29 -6.65 4.21 16.57
N GLU A 30 -6.92 5.47 16.22
CA GLU A 30 -7.18 6.52 17.21
C GLU A 30 -8.41 6.21 18.08
N LYS A 31 -9.45 5.65 17.46
CA LYS A 31 -10.70 5.28 18.14
C LYS A 31 -10.61 3.97 18.90
N ASN A 32 -9.88 2.99 18.36
CA ASN A 32 -9.78 1.65 18.88
C ASN A 32 -8.29 1.29 18.96
N LYS A 33 -7.66 1.60 20.11
CA LYS A 33 -6.24 1.32 20.39
C LYS A 33 -5.99 -0.19 20.58
N SER A 34 -6.36 -1.00 19.59
CA SER A 34 -6.23 -2.45 19.61
C SER A 34 -5.04 -2.90 18.76
N SER A 35 -4.49 -4.08 19.10
CA SER A 35 -3.36 -4.67 18.39
C SER A 35 -3.65 -4.85 16.88
N HIS A 36 -4.89 -5.22 16.53
CA HIS A 36 -5.32 -5.42 15.15
C HIS A 36 -5.37 -4.11 14.33
N ALA A 37 -5.65 -2.98 14.98
CA ALA A 37 -5.63 -1.66 14.34
C ALA A 37 -4.21 -1.25 13.93
N ILE A 38 -3.20 -1.62 14.72
CA ILE A 38 -1.78 -1.41 14.39
C ILE A 38 -1.40 -2.27 13.18
N MET A 39 -1.80 -3.55 13.16
CA MET A 39 -1.56 -4.44 12.01
C MET A 39 -2.18 -3.89 10.70
N LEU A 40 -3.41 -3.38 10.76
CA LEU A 40 -4.08 -2.71 9.65
C LEU A 40 -3.28 -1.50 9.15
N LEU A 41 -2.84 -0.64 10.06
CA LEU A 41 -2.10 0.57 9.71
C LEU A 41 -0.74 0.26 9.10
N VAL A 42 0.01 -0.68 9.67
CA VAL A 42 1.31 -1.11 9.14
C VAL A 42 1.14 -1.73 7.75
N GLY A 43 0.15 -2.61 7.57
CA GLY A 43 -0.13 -3.22 6.26
C GLY A 43 -0.54 -2.19 5.20
N ALA A 44 -1.41 -1.24 5.56
CA ALA A 44 -1.82 -0.15 4.67
C ALA A 44 -0.64 0.77 4.30
N SER A 45 0.24 1.07 5.27
CA SER A 45 1.42 1.91 5.07
C SER A 45 2.43 1.25 4.13
N LEU A 46 2.69 -0.05 4.32
CA LEU A 46 3.58 -0.82 3.45
C LEU A 46 3.04 -0.91 2.02
N ASN A 47 1.73 -1.16 1.87
CA ASN A 47 1.12 -1.19 0.54
C ASN A 47 1.16 0.18 -0.16
N LEU A 48 0.87 1.27 0.56
CA LEU A 48 1.00 2.62 0.01
C LEU A 48 2.44 2.93 -0.40
N LEU A 49 3.41 2.57 0.44
CA LEU A 49 4.82 2.77 0.14
C LEU A 49 5.22 2.05 -1.15
N VAL A 50 4.80 0.78 -1.32
CA VAL A 50 5.03 0.00 -2.53
C VAL A 50 4.39 0.66 -3.76
N THR A 51 3.14 1.11 -3.66
CA THR A 51 2.44 1.78 -4.76
C THR A 51 3.13 3.08 -5.17
N VAL A 52 3.60 3.88 -4.21
CA VAL A 52 4.37 5.11 -4.48
C VAL A 52 5.72 4.77 -5.13
N PHE A 53 6.41 3.74 -4.64
CA PHE A 53 7.67 3.31 -5.24
C PHE A 53 7.49 2.88 -6.70
N HIS A 54 6.48 2.07 -6.98
CA HIS A 54 6.21 1.58 -8.33
C HIS A 54 5.72 2.69 -9.27
N SER A 55 4.83 3.57 -8.78
CA SER A 55 4.10 4.52 -9.63
C SER A 55 4.82 5.86 -9.83
N LEU A 56 5.74 6.23 -8.93
CA LEU A 56 6.48 7.49 -8.98
C LEU A 56 7.99 7.26 -8.98
N VAL A 57 8.53 6.52 -8.01
CA VAL A 57 9.99 6.43 -7.82
C VAL A 57 10.67 5.70 -8.98
N VAL A 58 10.15 4.54 -9.39
CA VAL A 58 10.69 3.76 -10.51
C VAL A 58 10.71 4.56 -11.83
N PRO A 59 9.59 5.13 -12.30
CA PRO A 59 9.60 5.86 -13.57
C PRO A 59 10.52 7.10 -13.54
N ILE A 60 10.61 7.81 -12.41
CA ILE A 60 11.51 8.96 -12.26
C ILE A 60 12.98 8.49 -12.28
N LEU A 61 13.32 7.45 -11.53
CA LEU A 61 14.69 6.95 -11.42
C LEU A 61 15.20 6.38 -12.75
N MET A 62 14.35 5.68 -13.51
CA MET A 62 14.70 5.17 -14.85
C MET A 62 14.93 6.30 -15.85
N ASN A 63 14.15 7.39 -15.75
CA ASN A 63 14.35 8.57 -16.58
C ASN A 63 15.70 9.25 -16.30
N ILE A 64 16.09 9.36 -15.02
CA ILE A 64 17.35 10.01 -14.61
C ILE A 64 18.57 9.15 -14.97
N LEU A 65 18.50 7.84 -14.77
CA LEU A 65 19.65 6.94 -14.96
C LEU A 65 19.81 6.45 -16.41
N ASN A 66 18.87 6.76 -17.30
CA ASN A 66 18.89 6.40 -18.73
C ASN A 66 19.15 4.89 -18.97
N VAL A 67 18.69 4.05 -18.03
CA VAL A 67 18.84 2.59 -18.06
C VAL A 67 17.62 1.99 -18.74
N ASP A 68 17.82 0.92 -19.50
CA ASP A 68 16.72 0.16 -20.08
C ASP A 68 15.71 -0.23 -18.99
N PHE A 69 14.46 0.19 -19.19
CA PHE A 69 13.36 0.02 -18.26
C PHE A 69 13.22 -1.43 -17.78
N TYR A 70 13.56 -2.40 -18.63
CA TYR A 70 13.39 -3.82 -18.38
C TYR A 70 14.39 -4.39 -17.35
N SER A 71 15.66 -4.00 -17.41
CA SER A 71 16.69 -4.56 -16.52
C SER A 71 16.65 -3.92 -15.13
N GLY A 72 16.39 -2.61 -15.07
CA GLY A 72 16.26 -1.86 -13.83
C GLY A 72 14.99 -2.21 -13.04
N THR A 73 13.86 -2.46 -13.72
CA THR A 73 12.60 -2.83 -13.05
C THR A 73 12.67 -4.20 -12.38
N ILE A 74 13.36 -5.19 -12.98
CA ILE A 74 13.49 -6.55 -12.40
C ILE A 74 14.15 -6.51 -11.03
N ASN A 75 15.22 -5.72 -10.85
CA ASN A 75 15.90 -5.62 -9.56
C ASN A 75 15.04 -4.93 -8.49
N VAL A 76 14.33 -3.85 -8.86
CA VAL A 76 13.44 -3.16 -7.92
C VAL A 76 12.26 -4.05 -7.54
N PHE A 77 11.66 -4.76 -8.50
CA PHE A 77 10.57 -5.69 -8.23
C PHE A 77 10.99 -6.83 -7.29
N THR A 78 12.22 -7.33 -7.41
CA THR A 78 12.73 -8.41 -6.55
C THR A 78 12.75 -8.00 -5.07
N ILE A 79 13.03 -6.73 -4.78
CA ILE A 79 13.07 -6.20 -3.40
C ILE A 79 11.67 -5.76 -2.93
N VAL A 80 10.89 -5.15 -3.81
CA VAL A 80 9.58 -4.57 -3.48
C VAL A 80 8.50 -5.64 -3.29
N THR A 81 8.56 -6.73 -4.05
CA THR A 81 7.57 -7.83 -4.00
C THR A 81 7.44 -8.48 -2.61
N PRO A 82 8.51 -8.90 -1.93
CA PRO A 82 8.38 -9.51 -0.60
C PRO A 82 7.85 -8.51 0.45
N ILE A 83 8.22 -7.23 0.37
CA ILE A 83 7.69 -6.18 1.26
C ILE A 83 6.19 -6.00 1.04
N SER A 84 5.75 -5.96 -0.22
CA SER A 84 4.34 -5.87 -0.58
C SER A 84 3.54 -7.08 -0.10
N PHE A 85 4.12 -8.28 -0.22
CA PHE A 85 3.52 -9.51 0.24
C PHE A 85 3.30 -9.50 1.77
N ILE A 86 4.34 -9.12 2.52
CA ILE A 86 4.26 -9.00 3.98
C ILE A 86 3.22 -7.94 4.37
N GLY A 87 3.25 -6.76 3.75
CA GLY A 87 2.29 -5.68 3.99
C GLY A 87 0.84 -6.12 3.75
N SER A 88 0.60 -6.84 2.66
CA SER A 88 -0.72 -7.37 2.31
C SER A 88 -1.22 -8.43 3.30
N ILE A 89 -0.33 -9.31 3.78
CA ILE A 89 -0.68 -10.29 4.82
C ILE A 89 -1.04 -9.57 6.13
N LEU A 90 -0.24 -8.60 6.57
CA LEU A 90 -0.52 -7.85 7.80
C LEU A 90 -1.86 -7.13 7.71
N PHE A 91 -2.15 -6.51 6.57
CA PHE A 91 -3.43 -5.85 6.33
C PHE A 91 -4.60 -6.85 6.38
N ALA A 92 -4.48 -7.98 5.68
CA ALA A 92 -5.52 -9.00 5.65
C ALA A 92 -5.79 -9.61 7.03
N LEU A 93 -4.74 -9.91 7.80
CA LEU A 93 -4.86 -10.41 9.17
C LEU A 93 -5.52 -9.39 10.10
N GLY A 94 -5.08 -8.12 10.03
CA GLY A 94 -5.70 -7.04 10.79
C GLY A 94 -7.18 -6.86 10.47
N LEU A 95 -7.57 -6.99 9.19
CA LEU A 95 -8.95 -6.91 8.74
C LEU A 95 -9.78 -8.10 9.22
N LEU A 96 -9.21 -9.31 9.17
CA LEU A 96 -9.87 -10.52 9.62
C LEU A 96 -10.20 -10.45 11.12
N PHE A 97 -9.25 -10.00 11.95
CA PHE A 97 -9.50 -9.82 13.38
C PHE A 97 -10.55 -8.74 13.67
N LEU A 98 -10.53 -7.64 12.91
CA LEU A 98 -11.56 -6.61 12.99
C LEU A 98 -12.96 -7.18 12.73
N ILE A 99 -13.10 -7.96 11.66
CA ILE A 99 -14.37 -8.61 11.30
C ILE A 99 -14.83 -9.57 12.41
N GLN A 100 -13.92 -10.41 12.92
CA GLN A 100 -14.23 -11.33 14.01
C GLN A 100 -14.68 -10.62 15.29
N GLU A 101 -14.03 -9.51 15.64
CA GLU A 101 -14.41 -8.69 16.80
C GLU A 101 -15.82 -8.12 16.63
N LYS A 102 -16.13 -7.54 15.47
CA LYS A 102 -17.47 -6.99 15.18
C LYS A 102 -18.55 -8.07 15.16
N ILE A 103 -18.28 -9.24 14.58
CA ILE A 103 -19.24 -10.36 14.58
C ILE A 103 -19.48 -10.89 16.00
N LYS A 104 -18.43 -11.02 16.82
CA LYS A 104 -18.57 -11.45 18.21
C LYS A 104 -19.41 -10.46 19.03
N LEU A 105 -19.16 -9.16 18.87
CA LEU A 105 -19.95 -8.10 19.49
C LEU A 105 -21.44 -8.19 19.11
N GLN A 106 -21.77 -8.50 17.85
CA GLN A 106 -23.17 -8.64 17.43
C GLN A 106 -23.88 -9.90 17.95
N ARG A 107 -23.14 -10.96 18.29
CA ARG A 107 -23.72 -12.18 18.88
C ARG A 107 -23.93 -12.12 20.39
N SER A 108 -23.33 -11.14 21.07
CA SER A 108 -23.46 -10.98 22.54
C SER A 108 -24.46 -9.90 22.96
N VAL A 109 -25.12 -9.25 22.00
CA VAL A 109 -26.24 -8.31 22.20
C VAL A 109 -27.53 -9.05 21.86
#